data_AF-A0A939ITB9-F1
#
_entry.id   AF-A0A939ITB9-F1
#
_cell.length_a   1.000
_cell.length_b   1.000
_cell.length_c   1.000
_cell.angle_alpha   90.00
_cell.angle_beta   90.00
_cell.angle_gamma   90.00
#
_symmetry.space_group_name_H-M   'P 1'
#
loop_
_entity.id
_entity.type
_entity.pdbx_description
1 polymer ?
#
loop_
_entity_poly.entity_id
_entity_poly.type
_entity_poly.pdbx_seq_one_letter_code
_entity_poly.pdbx_strand_id
1 'polypeptide(L)'
;MLYPLVSVLPQELVFRTFFFHRYKQILPSKTSRLGMSTLSFSLAHGVYGNWIAVGLSLIGGLLFGYRYAQTRSTLLVAFEHMLWGSFLFTVGLGVYLLSTPAN
;
A
#
# COMPACT_ATOMS: atom_id res chain seq x y z
N MET A 1 18.06 -6.35 -4.25
CA MET A 1 17.24 -6.94 -3.17
C MET A 1 16.89 -5.97 -2.03
N LEU A 2 17.66 -4.90 -1.76
CA LEU A 2 17.31 -3.91 -0.72
C LEU A 2 16.20 -2.92 -1.14
N TYR A 3 16.07 -2.65 -2.45
CA TYR A 3 15.13 -1.67 -2.99
C TYR A 3 13.66 -1.90 -2.57
N PRO A 4 13.11 -3.14 -2.62
CA PRO A 4 11.76 -3.39 -2.12
C PRO A 4 11.59 -3.02 -0.65
N LEU A 5 12.53 -3.38 0.22
CA LEU A 5 12.43 -3.12 1.66
C LEU A 5 12.43 -1.61 1.97
N VAL A 6 13.35 -0.88 1.34
CA VAL A 6 13.49 0.57 1.51
C VAL A 6 12.28 1.31 0.92
N SER A 7 11.67 0.77 -0.14
CA SER A 7 10.47 1.33 -0.77
C SER A 7 9.20 1.09 0.04
N VAL A 8 8.99 -0.12 0.56
CA VAL A 8 7.71 -0.47 1.23
C VAL A 8 7.60 0.09 2.65
N LEU A 9 8.71 0.19 3.39
CA LEU A 9 8.66 0.63 4.79
C LEU A 9 8.10 2.06 4.97
N PRO A 10 8.55 3.08 4.20
CA PRO A 10 7.98 4.41 4.25
C PRO A 10 6.50 4.42 3.89
N GLN A 11 6.10 3.63 2.89
CA GLN A 11 4.70 3.54 2.47
C GLN A 11 3.81 2.98 3.59
N GLU A 12 4.19 1.86 4.20
CA GLU A 12 3.40 1.28 5.30
C GLU A 12 3.46 2.13 6.57
N LEU A 13 4.56 2.85 6.82
CA LEU A 13 4.64 3.81 7.91
C LEU A 13 3.62 4.94 7.72
N VAL A 14 3.57 5.56 6.53
CA VAL A 14 2.66 6.68 6.22
C VAL A 14 1.21 6.22 6.19
N PHE A 15 0.89 5.24 5.34
CA PHE A 15 -0.49 4.88 5.06
C PHE A 15 -1.10 3.99 6.13
N ARG A 16 -0.32 3.26 6.92
CA ARG A 16 -0.87 2.45 8.03
C ARG A 16 -0.62 3.08 9.37
N THR A 17 0.63 3.16 9.77
CA THR A 17 0.98 3.51 11.15
C THR A 17 0.55 4.93 11.48
N PHE A 18 1.05 5.88 10.70
CA PHE A 18 0.74 7.29 10.85
C PHE A 18 -0.75 7.54 10.60
N PHE A 19 -1.29 7.07 9.47
CA PHE A 19 -2.69 7.31 9.13
C PHE A 19 -3.67 6.79 10.21
N PHE A 20 -3.54 5.53 10.64
CA PHE A 20 -4.46 4.94 11.62
C PHE A 20 -4.33 5.58 13.00
N HIS A 21 -3.14 6.10 13.34
CA HIS A 21 -2.90 6.82 14.58
C HIS A 21 -3.46 8.24 14.50
N ARG A 22 -3.02 9.03 13.51
CA ARG A 22 -3.34 10.46 13.35
C ARG A 22 -4.82 10.72 13.13
N TYR A 23 -5.48 9.89 12.32
CA TYR A 23 -6.89 10.06 12.00
C TYR A 23 -7.83 9.30 12.94
N LYS A 24 -7.34 8.64 14.00
CA LYS A 24 -8.21 7.94 14.97
C LYS A 24 -9.25 8.85 15.61
N GLN A 25 -8.92 10.12 15.84
CA GLN A 25 -9.84 11.08 16.46
C GLN A 25 -10.96 11.53 15.50
N ILE A 26 -10.67 11.64 14.20
CA ILE A 26 -11.62 12.12 13.18
C ILE A 26 -12.39 10.95 12.56
N LEU A 27 -11.75 9.77 12.46
CA LEU A 27 -12.29 8.52 11.94
C LEU A 27 -12.20 7.43 13.03
N PRO A 28 -13.12 7.40 14.02
CA PRO A 28 -13.03 6.48 15.16
C PRO A 28 -13.12 5.02 14.73
N SER A 29 -13.98 4.73 13.75
CA SER A 29 -14.17 3.41 13.18
C SER A 29 -12.89 2.87 12.54
N LYS A 30 -12.50 1.64 12.91
CA LYS A 30 -11.37 0.95 12.27
C LYS A 30 -11.63 0.71 10.79
N THR A 31 -12.87 0.37 10.42
CA THR A 31 -13.28 0.13 9.03
C THR A 31 -13.23 1.40 8.19
N SER A 32 -13.63 2.54 8.76
CA SER A 32 -13.50 3.83 8.08
C SER A 32 -12.03 4.21 7.85
N ARG A 33 -11.16 4.02 8.84
CA ARG A 33 -9.71 4.22 8.67
C ARG A 33 -9.11 3.28 7.65
N LEU A 34 -9.53 2.01 7.63
CA LEU A 34 -9.12 1.05 6.61
C LEU A 34 -9.49 1.56 5.22
N GLY A 35 -10.78 1.87 4.97
CA GLY A 35 -11.23 2.36 3.68
C GLY A 35 -10.49 3.62 3.23
N MET A 36 -10.29 4.57 4.15
CA MET A 36 -9.65 5.85 3.82
C MET A 36 -8.14 5.72 3.59
N SER A 37 -7.46 4.93 4.43
CA SER A 37 -6.05 4.59 4.26
C SER A 37 -5.80 3.88 2.92
N THR A 38 -6.66 2.92 2.56
CA THR A 38 -6.62 2.18 1.29
C THR A 38 -6.82 3.10 0.11
N LEU A 39 -7.85 3.97 0.15
CA LEU A 39 -8.12 4.91 -0.92
C LEU A 39 -6.97 5.90 -1.12
N SER A 40 -6.45 6.48 -0.03
CA SER A 40 -5.28 7.39 -0.10
C SER A 40 -4.05 6.70 -0.68
N PHE A 41 -3.78 5.45 -0.28
CA PHE A 41 -2.66 4.66 -0.82
C PHE A 41 -2.82 4.38 -2.31
N SER A 42 -4.02 4.00 -2.75
CA SER A 42 -4.34 3.76 -4.16
C SER A 42 -4.19 5.03 -5.01
N LEU A 43 -4.72 6.16 -4.54
CA LEU A 43 -4.61 7.45 -5.24
C LEU A 43 -3.16 7.94 -5.34
N ALA A 44 -2.34 7.70 -4.32
CA ALA A 44 -0.91 8.03 -4.36
C ALA A 44 -0.16 7.30 -5.50
N HIS A 45 -0.64 6.12 -5.91
CA HIS A 45 -0.08 5.38 -7.04
C HIS A 45 -0.49 5.95 -8.41
N GLY A 46 -1.38 6.94 -8.45
CA GLY A 46 -1.67 7.71 -9.67
C GLY A 46 -0.44 8.42 -10.24
N VAL A 47 0.62 8.61 -9.44
CA VAL A 47 1.90 9.20 -9.89
C VAL A 47 2.56 8.43 -11.05
N TYR A 48 2.26 7.14 -11.20
CA TYR A 48 2.78 6.32 -12.30
C TYR A 48 2.02 6.53 -13.63
N GLY A 49 1.00 7.39 -13.64
CA GLY A 49 0.31 7.79 -14.86
C GLY A 49 -0.54 6.70 -15.51
N ASN A 50 -0.90 5.64 -14.79
CA ASN A 50 -1.73 4.56 -15.31
C ASN A 50 -2.75 4.06 -14.26
N TRP A 51 -3.96 3.73 -14.70
CA TRP A 51 -5.05 3.27 -13.81
C TRP A 51 -4.84 1.86 -13.28
N ILE A 52 -4.00 1.04 -13.94
CA ILE A 52 -3.66 -0.30 -13.47
C ILE A 52 -2.91 -0.21 -12.13
N ALA A 53 -1.96 0.71 -11.99
CA ALA A 53 -1.25 0.97 -10.73
C ALA A 53 -2.23 1.35 -9.61
N VAL A 54 -3.18 2.24 -9.89
CA VAL A 54 -4.21 2.64 -8.93
C VAL A 54 -5.05 1.43 -8.49
N GLY A 55 -5.49 0.60 -9.44
CA GLY A 55 -6.27 -0.61 -9.16
C GLY A 55 -5.50 -1.69 -8.38
N LEU A 56 -4.26 -1.99 -8.77
CA LEU A 56 -3.39 -2.92 -8.05
C LEU A 56 -3.13 -2.44 -6.62
N SER A 57 -2.87 -1.15 -6.44
CA SER A 57 -2.65 -0.56 -5.12
C SER A 57 -3.93 -0.43 -4.31
N LEU A 58 -5.12 -0.41 -4.92
CA LEU A 58 -6.37 -0.50 -4.18
C LEU A 58 -6.52 -1.88 -3.53
N ILE A 59 -6.25 -2.94 -4.29
CA ILE A 59 -6.29 -4.33 -3.81
C ILE A 59 -5.21 -4.54 -2.73
N GLY A 60 -3.97 -4.15 -3.02
CA GLY A 60 -2.87 -4.22 -2.05
C GLY A 60 -3.15 -3.39 -0.80
N GLY A 61 -3.65 -2.17 -0.97
CA GLY A 61 -4.01 -1.27 0.13
C GLY A 61 -5.06 -1.87 1.06
N LEU A 62 -6.09 -2.54 0.51
CA LEU A 62 -7.09 -3.25 1.28
C LEU A 62 -6.49 -4.41 2.08
N LEU A 63 -5.64 -5.22 1.44
CA LEU A 63 -4.96 -6.36 2.07
C LEU A 63 -4.06 -5.90 3.22
N PHE A 64 -3.17 -4.94 2.96
CA PHE A 64 -2.21 -4.41 3.92
C PHE A 64 -2.89 -3.64 5.05
N GLY A 65 -3.88 -2.83 4.72
CA GLY A 65 -4.70 -2.12 5.70
C GLY A 65 -5.45 -3.08 6.62
N TYR A 66 -6.03 -4.15 6.06
CA TYR A 66 -6.74 -5.17 6.83
C TYR A 66 -5.78 -5.90 7.78
N ARG A 67 -4.61 -6.33 7.28
CA ARG A 67 -3.58 -6.95 8.11
C ARG A 67 -3.14 -6.01 9.23
N TYR A 68 -2.85 -4.75 8.92
CA TYR A 68 -2.46 -3.76 9.94
C TYR A 68 -3.56 -3.56 11.00
N ALA A 69 -4.82 -3.52 10.58
CA ALA A 69 -5.96 -3.35 11.49
C ALA A 69 -6.08 -4.50 12.51
N GLN A 70 -5.67 -5.72 12.11
CA GLN A 70 -5.64 -6.90 12.98
C GLN A 70 -4.40 -6.96 13.86
N THR A 71 -3.22 -6.77 13.27
CA THR A 71 -1.94 -7.11 13.92
C THR A 71 -1.25 -5.92 14.55
N ARG A 72 -1.58 -4.70 14.13
CA ARG A 72 -0.92 -3.44 14.52
C ARG A 72 0.60 -3.42 14.27
N SER A 73 1.11 -4.33 13.44
CA SER A 73 2.54 -4.48 13.18
C SER A 73 2.91 -3.95 11.79
N THR A 74 3.61 -2.83 11.75
CA THR A 74 4.09 -2.22 10.51
C THR A 74 5.12 -3.11 9.81
N LEU A 75 6.00 -3.76 10.58
CA LEU A 75 7.00 -4.67 10.02
C LEU A 75 6.37 -5.89 9.36
N LEU A 76 5.34 -6.48 9.98
CA LEU A 76 4.63 -7.60 9.39
C LEU A 76 3.98 -7.23 8.06
N VAL A 77 3.32 -6.07 8.01
CA VAL A 77 2.68 -5.59 6.77
C VAL A 77 3.70 -5.21 5.72
N ALA A 78 4.83 -4.60 6.10
CA ALA A 78 5.92 -4.30 5.17
C ALA A 78 6.53 -5.58 4.58
N PHE A 79 6.66 -6.64 5.37
CA PHE A 79 7.12 -7.94 4.88
C PHE A 79 6.11 -8.57 3.91
N GLU A 80 4.81 -8.55 4.26
CA GLU A 80 3.75 -9.00 3.36
C GLU A 80 3.73 -8.19 2.05
N HIS A 81 3.84 -6.86 2.12
CA HIS A 81 3.93 -5.98 0.96
C HIS A 81 5.16 -6.30 0.10
N MET A 82 6.33 -6.54 0.70
CA MET A 82 7.52 -6.96 -0.05
C MET A 82 7.30 -8.26 -0.83
N LEU A 83 6.64 -9.26 -0.23
CA LEU A 83 6.35 -10.53 -0.89
C LEU A 83 5.39 -10.35 -2.06
N TRP A 84 4.28 -9.62 -1.85
CA TRP A 84 3.31 -9.34 -2.91
C TRP A 84 3.89 -8.49 -4.03
N GLY A 85 4.69 -7.47 -3.69
CA GLY A 85 5.42 -6.67 -4.67
C GLY A 85 6.36 -7.55 -5.50
N SER A 86 7.16 -8.39 -4.85
CA SER A 86 8.08 -9.31 -5.54
C SER A 86 7.34 -10.27 -6.47
N PHE A 87 6.19 -10.79 -6.05
CA PHE A 87 5.32 -11.60 -6.90
C PHE A 87 4.83 -10.84 -8.13
N LEU A 88 4.30 -9.62 -7.96
CA LEU A 88 3.84 -8.79 -9.08
C LEU A 88 4.96 -8.49 -10.08
N PHE A 89 6.18 -8.22 -9.60
CA PHE A 89 7.36 -8.06 -10.47
C PHE A 89 7.71 -9.34 -11.21
N THR A 90 7.58 -10.50 -10.55
CA THR A 90 7.90 -11.80 -11.15
C THR A 90 6.93 -12.16 -12.28
N VAL A 91 5.64 -11.86 -12.12
CA VAL A 91 4.61 -12.15 -13.14
C VAL A 91 4.44 -11.02 -14.17
N GLY A 92 5.33 -10.02 -14.17
CA GLY A 92 5.35 -8.93 -15.15
C GLY A 92 4.42 -7.74 -14.86
N LEU A 93 3.58 -7.80 -13.82
CA LEU A 93 2.68 -6.70 -13.44
C LEU A 93 3.41 -5.55 -12.74
N GLY A 94 4.62 -5.78 -12.22
CA GLY A 94 5.40 -4.74 -11.54
C GLY A 94 5.81 -3.57 -12.44
N VAL A 95 5.79 -3.72 -13.77
CA VAL A 95 6.10 -2.63 -14.72
C VAL A 95 5.18 -1.41 -14.54
N TYR A 96 3.91 -1.65 -14.20
CA TYR A 96 2.92 -0.59 -13.95
C TYR A 96 3.21 0.22 -12.67
N LEU A 97 4.06 -0.31 -11.77
CA LEU A 97 4.42 0.27 -10.48
C LEU A 97 5.83 0.87 -10.45
N LEU A 98 6.50 0.99 -11.60
CA LEU A 98 7.84 1.60 -11.73
C LEU A 98 7.83 2.88 -12.55
N SER A 99 7.11 2.89 -13.67
CA SER A 99 7.10 3.99 -14.62
C SER A 99 5.77 4.02 -15.35
N THR A 100 5.50 5.14 -16.04
CA THR A 100 4.43 5.17 -17.03
C THR A 100 4.74 4.13 -18.11
N PRO A 101 3.84 3.16 -18.37
CA PRO A 101 4.03 2.20 -19.44
C PRO A 101 4.14 2.93 -20.77
N ALA A 102 5.08 2.52 -21.63
CA ALA A 102 5.08 2.95 -23.02
C ALA A 102 3.86 2.33 -23.71
N ASN A 103 3.02 3.17 -24.31
CA ASN A 103 1.93 2.73 -25.19
C ASN A 103 2.49 2.15 -26.49
#